data_AF-A0A5B1BI03-F1
#
_entry.id   AF-A0A5B1BI03-F1
#
_cell.length_a   1.000
_cell.length_b   1.000
_cell.length_c   1.000
_cell.angle_alpha   90.00
_cell.angle_beta   90.00
_cell.angle_gamma   90.00
#
_symmetry.space_group_name_H-M   'P 1'
#
loop_
_entity.id
_entity.type
_entity.pdbx_description
1 polymer ?
#
loop_
_entity_poly.entity_id
_entity_poly.type
_entity_poly.pdbx_seq_one_letter_code
_entity_poly.pdbx_strand_id
1 'polypeptide(L)'
;RPQDLPRVWALINATSADPLAPFAMQTGKCYHFSAARTAALAYRTRMGFAVVAGDPVGDESQFPELIADFATLCHTRGWRIAVLACSERRLALWTHCAVSARSLRAVPIGRDVVIDVSSFEMVGRKFRNLRQAVRRTHNSGITTEIVAEQELDDAQRAELTEVLLASPKGARTDRGFCMNLDGVLEGRYPGVLLIIARDAAGRVQGFDRFATAGDGSEYSLDVPWRRRGAPNGIDERLSVDMIAAAQHAGAQRLSLAFAAFPEIFDERHRSRLQHVFYLLIHLLDPLISLESLYRYLRKFHALDERRYALVSLTQVVPLLVVLLSLEFIPRRRRVVEALHQRADF
;
A
#
# COMPACT_ATOMS: atom_id res chain seq x y z
N ARG A 1 17.80 7.45 -1.02
CA ARG A 1 17.98 8.81 -0.43
C ARG A 1 16.91 9.73 -1.01
N PRO A 2 16.54 10.86 -0.37
CA PRO A 2 15.50 11.76 -0.90
C PRO A 2 15.76 12.21 -2.35
N GLN A 3 17.02 12.44 -2.71
CA GLN A 3 17.46 12.78 -4.06
C GLN A 3 17.18 11.71 -5.13
N ASP A 4 16.94 10.46 -4.73
CA ASP A 4 16.67 9.36 -5.66
C ASP A 4 15.18 9.29 -6.03
N LEU A 5 14.31 10.04 -5.34
CA LEU A 5 12.86 9.97 -5.51
C LEU A 5 12.41 10.26 -6.96
N PRO A 6 12.87 11.33 -7.65
CA PRO A 6 12.46 11.57 -9.04
C PRO A 6 12.83 10.41 -9.98
N ARG A 7 13.97 9.77 -9.71
CA ARG A 7 14.45 8.65 -10.52
C ARG A 7 13.67 7.38 -10.25
N VAL A 8 13.39 7.08 -8.98
CA VAL A 8 12.57 5.93 -8.60
C VAL A 8 11.13 6.10 -9.09
N TRP A 9 10.60 7.32 -9.02
CA TRP A 9 9.30 7.65 -9.60
C TRP A 9 9.24 7.35 -11.09
N ALA A 10 10.24 7.75 -11.88
CA ALA A 10 10.27 7.43 -13.31
C ALA A 10 10.21 5.92 -13.58
N LEU A 11 10.89 5.11 -12.75
CA LEU A 11 10.83 3.65 -12.86
C LEU A 11 9.46 3.08 -12.47
N ILE A 12 8.84 3.63 -11.42
CA ILE A 12 7.47 3.27 -11.00
C ILE A 12 6.46 3.65 -12.09
N ASN A 13 6.57 4.83 -12.67
CA ASN A 13 5.69 5.27 -13.74
C ASN A 13 5.85 4.41 -15.00
N ALA A 14 7.02 3.79 -15.21
CA ALA A 14 7.24 2.82 -16.28
C ALA A 14 6.79 1.38 -15.91
N THR A 15 6.47 1.12 -14.64
CA THR A 15 6.10 -0.21 -14.14
C THR A 15 4.60 -0.39 -14.24
N SER A 16 4.16 -1.51 -14.82
CA SER A 16 2.75 -1.89 -14.94
C SER A 16 2.48 -3.21 -14.22
N ALA A 17 1.20 -3.48 -13.97
CA ALA A 17 0.74 -4.69 -13.32
C ALA A 17 1.34 -4.95 -11.91
N ASP A 18 1.91 -3.95 -11.23
CA ASP A 18 2.33 -4.08 -9.83
C ASP A 18 1.61 -3.04 -8.93
N PRO A 19 0.53 -3.45 -8.26
CA PRO A 19 -0.17 -2.63 -7.27
C PRO A 19 0.72 -2.05 -6.15
N LEU A 20 1.88 -2.64 -5.88
CA LEU A 20 2.74 -2.21 -4.78
C LEU A 20 3.92 -1.34 -5.25
N ALA A 21 4.11 -1.15 -6.55
CA ALA A 21 5.21 -0.37 -7.10
C ALA A 21 5.28 1.06 -6.54
N PRO A 22 4.17 1.83 -6.44
CA PRO A 22 4.22 3.18 -5.88
C PRO A 22 4.79 3.25 -4.46
N PHE A 23 4.56 2.21 -3.66
CA PHE A 23 5.03 2.17 -2.27
C PHE A 23 6.56 2.08 -2.18
N ALA A 24 7.29 1.74 -3.25
CA ALA A 24 8.75 1.82 -3.28
C ALA A 24 9.28 3.24 -2.97
N MET A 25 8.48 4.30 -3.17
CA MET A 25 8.85 5.68 -2.83
C MET A 25 8.94 5.96 -1.32
N GLN A 26 8.34 5.11 -0.48
CA GLN A 26 8.23 5.40 0.94
C GLN A 26 9.59 5.74 1.59
N THR A 27 9.57 6.72 2.48
CA THR A 27 10.77 7.22 3.13
C THR A 27 11.43 6.17 4.03
N GLY A 28 12.77 6.22 4.04
CA GLY A 28 13.61 5.31 4.81
C GLY A 28 14.09 4.10 4.01
N LYS A 29 13.66 3.95 2.75
CA LYS A 29 14.21 2.96 1.83
C LYS A 29 15.51 3.43 1.19
N CYS A 30 16.38 2.47 0.98
CA CYS A 30 17.52 2.53 0.08
C CYS A 30 17.11 1.92 -1.26
N TYR A 31 17.83 2.29 -2.31
CA TYR A 31 17.60 1.78 -3.65
C TYR A 31 18.88 1.12 -4.16
N HIS A 32 18.74 -0.07 -4.73
CA HIS A 32 19.79 -0.70 -5.52
C HIS A 32 19.34 -0.65 -6.98
N PHE A 33 20.15 -0.03 -7.84
CA PHE A 33 19.79 0.19 -9.24
C PHE A 33 20.57 -0.76 -10.14
N SER A 34 19.98 -1.13 -11.28
CA SER A 34 20.70 -1.85 -12.32
C SER A 34 21.83 -0.98 -12.87
N ALA A 35 22.84 -1.61 -13.49
CA ALA A 35 23.94 -0.91 -14.14
C ALA A 35 23.43 0.10 -15.18
N ALA A 36 22.44 -0.32 -16.00
CA ALA A 36 21.77 0.51 -16.99
C ALA A 36 20.84 1.58 -16.38
N ARG A 37 20.62 1.56 -15.07
CA ARG A 37 19.81 2.54 -14.33
C ARG A 37 18.31 2.55 -14.66
N THR A 38 17.84 1.55 -15.40
CA THR A 38 16.46 1.35 -15.87
C THR A 38 15.62 0.44 -14.96
N ALA A 39 16.20 -0.14 -13.91
CA ALA A 39 15.47 -0.92 -12.91
C ALA A 39 16.02 -0.66 -11.50
N ALA A 40 15.19 -0.86 -10.47
CA ALA A 40 15.59 -0.70 -9.08
C ALA A 40 14.87 -1.64 -8.11
N LEU A 41 15.59 -2.02 -7.05
CA LEU A 41 15.07 -2.67 -5.86
C LEU A 41 14.99 -1.64 -4.73
N ALA A 42 13.82 -1.53 -4.10
CA ALA A 42 13.67 -0.77 -2.87
C ALA A 42 13.89 -1.70 -1.66
N TYR A 43 14.80 -1.35 -0.75
CA TYR A 43 15.13 -2.18 0.40
C TYR A 43 15.45 -1.35 1.64
N ARG A 44 15.48 -1.98 2.81
CA ARG A 44 15.96 -1.36 4.05
C ARG A 44 16.76 -2.35 4.86
N THR A 45 17.84 -1.87 5.47
CA THR A 45 18.69 -2.69 6.32
C THR A 45 18.31 -2.54 7.79
N ARG A 46 18.22 -3.66 8.50
CA ARG A 46 17.93 -3.69 9.94
C ARG A 46 18.39 -4.99 10.56
N MET A 47 19.12 -4.92 11.68
CA MET A 47 19.57 -6.08 12.46
C MET A 47 20.26 -7.18 11.61
N GLY A 48 21.11 -6.76 10.66
CA GLY A 48 21.81 -7.70 9.77
C GLY A 48 20.97 -8.27 8.62
N PHE A 49 19.74 -7.81 8.43
CA PHE A 49 18.91 -8.12 7.27
C PHE A 49 18.87 -6.97 6.29
N ALA A 50 18.87 -7.28 5.00
CA ALA A 50 18.45 -6.39 3.92
C ALA A 50 17.06 -6.87 3.46
N VAL A 51 16.03 -6.15 3.90
CA VAL A 51 14.64 -6.48 3.57
C VAL A 51 14.25 -5.71 2.32
N VAL A 52 13.93 -6.44 1.26
CA VAL A 52 13.40 -5.90 0.00
C VAL A 52 11.90 -5.68 0.14
N ALA A 53 11.42 -4.55 -0.37
CA ALA A 53 10.03 -4.16 -0.34
C ALA A 53 9.36 -4.36 -1.71
N GLY A 54 8.52 -5.39 -1.82
CA GLY A 54 7.81 -5.71 -3.06
C GLY A 54 8.73 -6.29 -4.13
N ASP A 55 8.30 -6.14 -5.38
CA ASP A 55 9.05 -6.53 -6.57
C ASP A 55 10.02 -5.41 -6.99
N PRO A 56 11.02 -5.70 -7.85
CA PRO A 56 11.77 -4.65 -8.53
C PRO A 56 10.85 -3.80 -9.43
N VAL A 57 11.19 -2.53 -9.60
CA VAL A 57 10.48 -1.57 -10.46
C VAL A 57 11.34 -1.18 -11.67
N GLY A 58 10.69 -0.86 -12.79
CA GLY A 58 11.31 -0.47 -14.06
C GLY A 58 11.37 -1.60 -15.08
N ASP A 59 12.45 -1.65 -15.85
CA ASP A 59 12.66 -2.63 -16.94
C ASP A 59 12.86 -4.05 -16.41
N GLU A 60 11.88 -4.92 -16.68
CA GLU A 60 11.85 -6.30 -16.21
C GLU A 60 13.01 -7.15 -16.73
N SER A 61 13.55 -6.83 -17.91
CA SER A 61 14.66 -7.57 -18.51
C SER A 61 15.92 -7.52 -17.65
N GLN A 62 16.04 -6.47 -16.82
CA GLN A 62 17.19 -6.23 -15.93
C GLN A 62 17.03 -6.89 -14.56
N PHE A 63 15.84 -7.40 -14.21
CA PHE A 63 15.57 -7.89 -12.85
C PHE A 63 16.46 -9.06 -12.40
N PRO A 64 16.75 -10.07 -13.26
CA PRO A 64 17.61 -11.18 -12.86
C PRO A 64 19.03 -10.73 -12.46
N GLU A 65 19.65 -9.87 -13.27
CA GLU A 65 20.99 -9.32 -13.01
C GLU A 65 20.98 -8.40 -11.78
N LEU A 66 19.98 -7.53 -11.68
CA LEU A 66 19.78 -6.64 -10.53
C LEU A 66 19.71 -7.39 -9.19
N ILE A 67 19.02 -8.53 -9.16
CA ILE A 67 18.89 -9.37 -7.97
C ILE A 67 20.21 -10.09 -7.65
N ALA A 68 20.94 -10.56 -8.67
CA ALA A 68 22.26 -11.16 -8.50
C ALA A 68 23.30 -10.16 -7.96
N ASP A 69 23.30 -8.93 -8.48
CA ASP A 69 24.16 -7.84 -7.99
C ASP A 69 23.81 -7.45 -6.55
N PHE A 70 22.51 -7.36 -6.25
CA PHE A 70 22.05 -7.10 -4.89
C PHE A 70 22.45 -8.20 -3.91
N ALA A 71 22.44 -9.46 -4.36
CA ALA A 71 22.91 -10.60 -3.59
C ALA A 71 24.38 -10.50 -3.24
N THR A 72 25.21 -10.18 -4.22
CA THR A 72 26.65 -9.93 -4.03
C THR A 72 26.87 -8.80 -3.04
N LEU A 73 26.14 -7.69 -3.18
CA LEU A 73 26.17 -6.58 -2.22
C LEU A 73 25.82 -7.04 -0.81
N CYS A 74 24.74 -7.79 -0.64
CA CYS A 74 24.34 -8.29 0.68
C CYS A 74 25.40 -9.23 1.27
N HIS A 75 25.97 -10.12 0.46
CA HIS A 75 27.04 -11.02 0.87
C HIS A 75 28.27 -10.26 1.36
N THR A 76 28.76 -9.27 0.59
CA THR A 76 29.93 -8.45 0.96
C THR A 76 29.70 -7.63 2.24
N ARG A 77 28.44 -7.26 2.54
CA ARG A 77 28.06 -6.50 3.74
C ARG A 77 27.68 -7.39 4.93
N GLY A 78 27.70 -8.71 4.77
CA GLY A 78 27.23 -9.65 5.80
C GLY A 78 25.73 -9.55 6.07
N TRP A 79 24.96 -9.02 5.12
CA TRP A 79 23.51 -8.90 5.22
C TRP A 79 22.81 -10.13 4.69
N ARG A 80 21.73 -10.49 5.36
CA ARG A 80 20.83 -11.57 4.95
C ARG A 80 19.66 -10.99 4.19
N ILE A 81 19.34 -11.58 3.05
CA ILE A 81 18.21 -11.14 2.25
C ILE A 81 16.90 -11.68 2.82
N ALA A 82 15.89 -10.83 2.86
CA ALA A 82 14.50 -11.20 2.98
C ALA A 82 13.69 -10.34 2.02
N VAL A 83 12.57 -10.87 1.51
CA VAL A 83 11.68 -10.14 0.62
C VAL A 83 10.30 -10.11 1.24
N LEU A 84 9.70 -8.93 1.34
CA LEU A 84 8.35 -8.77 1.87
C LEU A 84 7.42 -8.30 0.74
N ALA A 85 6.29 -8.98 0.58
CA ALA A 85 5.29 -8.71 -0.46
C ALA A 85 5.75 -8.93 -1.91
N CYS A 86 6.59 -9.96 -2.13
CA CYS A 86 6.92 -10.45 -3.47
C CYS A 86 5.65 -10.96 -4.15
N SER A 87 5.41 -10.57 -5.42
CA SER A 87 4.32 -11.16 -6.19
C SER A 87 4.59 -12.61 -6.55
N GLU A 88 3.52 -13.33 -6.87
CA GLU A 88 3.57 -14.71 -7.33
C GLU A 88 4.41 -14.85 -8.61
N ARG A 89 4.18 -13.96 -9.58
CA ARG A 89 4.91 -13.92 -10.86
C ARG A 89 6.42 -13.69 -10.72
N ARG A 90 6.89 -13.04 -9.64
CA ARG A 90 8.32 -12.74 -9.43
C ARG A 90 9.02 -13.70 -8.46
N LEU A 91 8.32 -14.69 -7.91
CA LEU A 91 8.92 -15.70 -7.02
C LEU A 91 10.15 -16.37 -7.65
N ALA A 92 10.03 -16.70 -8.94
CA ALA A 92 11.07 -17.36 -9.72
C ALA A 92 12.40 -16.59 -9.68
N LEU A 93 12.36 -15.25 -9.69
CA LEU A 93 13.56 -14.42 -9.66
C LEU A 93 14.39 -14.63 -8.38
N TRP A 94 13.74 -14.98 -7.27
CA TRP A 94 14.41 -15.17 -5.99
C TRP A 94 14.75 -16.63 -5.69
N THR A 95 14.08 -17.58 -6.35
CA THR A 95 14.33 -19.01 -6.17
C THR A 95 15.38 -19.55 -7.14
N HIS A 96 15.46 -19.04 -8.37
CA HIS A 96 16.42 -19.50 -9.38
C HIS A 96 17.78 -18.83 -9.27
N CYS A 97 17.80 -17.60 -8.77
CA CYS A 97 19.03 -16.88 -8.55
C CYS A 97 19.70 -17.51 -7.31
N ALA A 98 20.90 -18.08 -7.46
CA ALA A 98 21.67 -18.76 -6.42
C ALA A 98 22.21 -17.78 -5.34
N VAL A 99 21.34 -16.91 -4.86
CA VAL A 99 21.60 -15.66 -4.13
C VAL A 99 22.07 -15.88 -2.70
N SER A 100 22.06 -17.13 -2.21
CA SER A 100 22.70 -17.50 -0.95
C SER A 100 22.83 -19.01 -0.85
N ALA A 101 23.84 -19.49 -0.11
CA ALA A 101 23.97 -20.88 0.34
C ALA A 101 22.80 -21.39 1.23
N ARG A 102 21.69 -20.64 1.31
CA ARG A 102 20.47 -20.95 2.04
C ARG A 102 19.27 -20.62 1.17
N SER A 103 18.42 -21.61 0.94
CA SER A 103 17.16 -21.43 0.21
C SER A 103 16.22 -20.46 0.95
N LEU A 104 15.73 -19.46 0.23
CA LEU A 104 14.61 -18.65 0.69
C LEU A 104 13.32 -19.46 0.49
N ARG A 105 12.48 -19.51 1.51
CA ARG A 105 11.18 -20.17 1.43
C ARG A 105 10.09 -19.13 1.24
N ALA A 106 9.24 -19.35 0.23
CA ALA A 106 8.06 -18.55 0.00
C ALA A 106 6.97 -18.90 1.02
N VAL A 107 6.50 -17.89 1.73
CA VAL A 107 5.43 -17.98 2.71
C VAL A 107 4.32 -17.03 2.25
N PRO A 108 3.12 -17.52 1.89
CA PRO A 108 2.03 -16.65 1.49
C PRO A 108 1.65 -15.76 2.66
N ILE A 109 1.52 -14.46 2.41
CA ILE A 109 1.15 -13.47 3.44
C ILE A 109 -0.24 -12.87 3.20
N GLY A 110 -0.78 -13.00 2.00
CA GLY A 110 -2.09 -12.47 1.63
C GLY A 110 -2.26 -12.34 0.12
N ARG A 111 -3.25 -11.55 -0.28
CA ARG A 111 -3.61 -11.31 -1.69
C ARG A 111 -3.83 -9.83 -1.94
N ASP A 112 -3.55 -9.39 -3.15
CA ASP A 112 -3.98 -8.05 -3.56
C ASP A 112 -5.46 -8.05 -3.90
N VAL A 113 -6.08 -6.88 -3.80
CA VAL A 113 -7.47 -6.65 -4.21
C VAL A 113 -7.47 -5.66 -5.35
N VAL A 114 -7.41 -6.19 -6.58
CA VAL A 114 -7.21 -5.43 -7.80
C VAL A 114 -8.45 -5.51 -8.67
N ILE A 115 -9.02 -4.35 -8.95
CA ILE A 115 -10.18 -4.18 -9.81
C ILE A 115 -9.67 -3.94 -11.23
N ASP A 116 -10.16 -4.74 -12.18
CA ASP A 116 -10.08 -4.42 -13.60
C ASP A 116 -11.03 -3.25 -13.88
N VAL A 117 -10.45 -2.07 -14.07
CA VAL A 117 -11.18 -0.82 -14.23
C VAL A 117 -11.94 -0.79 -15.55
N SER A 118 -11.38 -1.41 -16.59
CA SER A 118 -11.94 -1.38 -17.94
C SER A 118 -13.30 -2.09 -18.04
N SER A 119 -13.48 -3.12 -17.22
CA SER A 119 -14.67 -3.98 -17.21
C SER A 119 -15.52 -3.85 -15.94
N PHE A 120 -15.16 -2.93 -15.03
CA PHE A 120 -15.85 -2.81 -13.74
C PHE A 120 -17.27 -2.25 -13.91
N GLU A 121 -18.25 -3.11 -13.63
CA GLU A 121 -19.64 -2.70 -13.50
C GLU A 121 -20.25 -3.25 -12.22
N MET A 122 -21.02 -2.42 -11.52
CA MET A 122 -21.74 -2.82 -10.30
C MET A 122 -23.02 -3.61 -10.61
N VAL A 123 -22.97 -4.63 -11.46
CA VAL A 123 -24.14 -5.41 -11.93
C VAL A 123 -24.38 -6.68 -11.11
N GLY A 124 -25.66 -7.02 -10.90
CA GLY A 124 -26.06 -8.27 -10.25
C GLY A 124 -26.16 -8.21 -8.72
N ARG A 125 -26.45 -9.36 -8.10
CA ARG A 125 -26.76 -9.45 -6.66
C ARG A 125 -25.54 -9.24 -5.76
N LYS A 126 -24.35 -9.64 -6.22
CA LYS A 126 -23.10 -9.58 -5.44
C LYS A 126 -22.69 -8.14 -5.05
N PHE A 127 -23.00 -7.16 -5.88
CA PHE A 127 -22.73 -5.73 -5.62
C PHE A 127 -23.87 -4.98 -4.94
N ARG A 128 -24.92 -5.66 -4.44
CA ARG A 128 -26.07 -5.02 -3.78
C ARG A 128 -25.62 -4.10 -2.63
N ASN A 129 -24.73 -4.58 -1.78
CA ASN A 129 -24.24 -3.82 -0.63
C ASN A 129 -23.46 -2.58 -1.06
N LEU A 130 -22.64 -2.71 -2.11
CA LEU A 130 -21.87 -1.60 -2.68
C LEU A 130 -22.80 -0.53 -3.27
N ARG A 131 -23.76 -0.92 -4.12
CA ARG A 131 -24.77 0.00 -4.66
C ARG A 131 -25.61 0.68 -3.57
N GLN A 132 -25.94 -0.04 -2.50
CA GLN A 132 -26.70 0.53 -1.38
C GLN A 132 -25.86 1.55 -0.60
N ALA A 133 -24.56 1.30 -0.41
CA ALA A 133 -23.65 2.24 0.22
C ALA A 133 -23.54 3.53 -0.61
N VAL A 134 -23.29 3.41 -1.92
CA VAL A 134 -23.23 4.54 -2.86
C VAL A 134 -24.55 5.31 -2.90
N ARG A 135 -25.70 4.63 -2.98
CA ARG A 135 -27.01 5.30 -2.99
C ARG A 135 -27.29 6.03 -1.68
N ARG A 136 -26.84 5.50 -0.54
CA ARG A 136 -27.01 6.16 0.76
C ARG A 136 -26.23 7.47 0.84
N THR A 137 -25.01 7.50 0.32
CA THR A 137 -24.20 8.73 0.31
C THR A 137 -24.78 9.77 -0.65
N HIS A 138 -25.29 9.36 -1.82
CA HIS A 138 -26.04 10.27 -2.70
C HIS A 138 -27.28 10.86 -2.01
N ASN A 139 -28.09 10.03 -1.35
CA ASN A 139 -29.28 10.49 -0.62
C ASN A 139 -28.92 11.43 0.55
N SER A 140 -27.70 11.32 1.07
CA SER A 140 -27.18 12.19 2.14
C SER A 140 -26.52 13.47 1.60
N GLY A 141 -26.58 13.71 0.28
CA GLY A 141 -26.01 14.89 -0.36
C GLY A 141 -24.49 14.90 -0.46
N ILE A 142 -23.82 13.75 -0.39
CA ILE A 142 -22.37 13.68 -0.51
C ILE A 142 -21.92 13.91 -1.95
N THR A 143 -21.03 14.89 -2.13
CA THR A 143 -20.31 15.18 -3.37
C THR A 143 -18.85 14.73 -3.26
N THR A 144 -18.21 14.49 -4.41
CA THR A 144 -16.82 14.04 -4.49
C THR A 144 -16.02 14.90 -5.46
N GLU A 145 -14.76 15.14 -5.12
CA GLU A 145 -13.80 15.86 -5.99
C GLU A 145 -12.45 15.14 -5.96
N ILE A 146 -11.71 15.18 -7.07
CA ILE A 146 -10.38 14.60 -7.18
C ILE A 146 -9.38 15.74 -7.40
N VAL A 147 -8.31 15.75 -6.62
CA VAL A 147 -7.24 16.74 -6.70
C VAL A 147 -5.87 16.07 -6.59
N ALA A 148 -4.84 16.64 -7.20
CA ALA A 148 -3.47 16.19 -6.97
C ALA A 148 -3.00 16.66 -5.58
N GLU A 149 -2.34 15.79 -4.81
CA GLU A 149 -1.88 16.15 -3.46
C GLU A 149 -0.87 17.31 -3.46
N GLN A 150 -0.11 17.44 -4.55
CA GLN A 150 0.88 18.51 -4.73
C GLN A 150 0.25 19.87 -5.06
N GLU A 151 -1.01 19.89 -5.48
CA GLU A 151 -1.75 21.10 -5.86
C GLU A 151 -2.65 21.63 -4.74
N LEU A 152 -2.66 20.96 -3.58
CA LEU A 152 -3.42 21.41 -2.42
C LEU A 152 -2.93 22.77 -1.93
N ASP A 153 -3.86 23.74 -1.86
CA ASP A 153 -3.62 24.99 -1.16
C ASP A 153 -3.60 24.80 0.37
N ASP A 154 -3.18 25.85 1.09
CA ASP A 154 -3.06 25.80 2.55
C ASP A 154 -4.42 25.60 3.26
N ALA A 155 -5.52 26.09 2.69
CA ALA A 155 -6.85 25.99 3.28
C ALA A 155 -7.41 24.56 3.13
N GLN A 156 -7.30 23.98 1.94
CA GLN A 156 -7.63 22.58 1.66
C GLN A 156 -6.78 21.66 2.53
N ARG A 157 -5.47 21.90 2.62
CA ARG A 157 -4.56 21.12 3.47
C ARG A 157 -4.96 21.18 4.93
N ALA A 158 -5.33 22.37 5.44
CA ALA A 158 -5.79 22.53 6.81
C ALA A 158 -7.10 21.74 7.05
N GLU A 159 -8.08 21.86 6.16
CA GLU A 159 -9.36 21.16 6.27
C GLU A 159 -9.19 19.63 6.27
N LEU A 160 -8.37 19.10 5.36
CA LEU A 160 -8.06 17.66 5.30
C LEU A 160 -7.26 17.19 6.53
N THR A 161 -6.41 18.06 7.08
CA THR A 161 -5.69 17.76 8.32
C THR A 161 -6.66 17.65 9.50
N GLU A 162 -7.73 18.46 9.57
CA GLU A 162 -8.75 18.28 10.60
C GLU A 162 -9.46 16.92 10.49
N VAL A 163 -9.78 16.48 9.27
CA VAL A 163 -10.41 15.16 9.03
C VAL A 163 -9.50 14.05 9.56
N LEU A 164 -8.22 14.16 9.26
CA LEU A 164 -7.19 13.24 9.69
C LEU A 164 -7.07 13.23 11.23
N LEU A 165 -7.07 14.39 11.89
CA LEU A 165 -7.01 14.52 13.35
C LEU A 165 -8.28 14.04 14.06
N ALA A 166 -9.45 14.23 13.43
CA ALA A 166 -10.74 13.75 13.93
C ALA A 166 -10.94 12.25 13.68
N SER A 167 -10.06 11.61 12.90
CA SER A 167 -10.17 10.20 12.59
C SER A 167 -9.78 9.35 13.81
N PRO A 168 -10.57 8.32 14.15
CA PRO A 168 -10.37 7.55 15.38
C PRO A 168 -9.09 6.70 15.44
N LYS A 169 -8.30 6.60 14.36
CA LYS A 169 -7.07 5.79 14.31
C LYS A 169 -5.94 6.50 13.59
N GLY A 170 -4.71 6.40 14.13
CA GLY A 170 -3.47 6.66 13.38
C GLY A 170 -3.16 8.12 12.99
N ALA A 171 -3.99 9.09 13.39
CA ALA A 171 -3.83 10.49 12.99
C ALA A 171 -2.43 11.10 13.25
N ARG A 172 -1.73 10.63 14.29
CA ARG A 172 -0.45 11.24 14.73
C ARG A 172 0.79 10.49 14.25
N THR A 173 0.61 9.34 13.58
CA THR A 173 1.73 8.44 13.28
C THR A 173 1.60 7.84 11.89
N ASP A 174 2.68 7.92 11.12
CA ASP A 174 2.85 7.15 9.90
C ASP A 174 3.35 5.74 10.21
N ARG A 175 2.94 4.78 9.40
CA ARG A 175 3.36 3.37 9.47
C ARG A 175 3.72 2.87 8.08
N GLY A 176 4.18 1.63 8.04
CA GLY A 176 4.35 0.76 6.89
C GLY A 176 5.73 0.76 6.29
N PHE A 177 5.89 -0.10 5.30
CA PHE A 177 7.11 -0.29 4.54
C PHE A 177 6.75 -0.77 3.13
N CYS A 178 5.99 -1.85 2.97
CA CYS A 178 5.57 -2.31 1.64
C CYS A 178 4.16 -1.87 1.22
N MET A 179 3.32 -1.47 2.18
CA MET A 179 1.87 -1.42 1.95
C MET A 179 1.27 -0.01 1.90
N ASN A 180 2.03 1.03 2.27
CA ASN A 180 1.56 2.40 2.28
C ASN A 180 2.73 3.40 2.15
N LEU A 181 2.39 4.64 1.81
CA LEU A 181 3.27 5.80 1.85
C LEU A 181 3.17 6.50 3.22
N ASP A 182 4.23 7.23 3.57
CA ASP A 182 4.21 8.21 4.67
C ASP A 182 3.82 9.61 4.15
N GLY A 183 3.83 10.62 5.02
CA GLY A 183 3.71 12.02 4.61
C GLY A 183 2.38 12.36 3.93
N VAL A 184 1.27 11.82 4.45
CA VAL A 184 -0.09 12.16 4.01
C VAL A 184 -0.30 13.67 4.12
N LEU A 185 -0.77 14.30 3.04
CA LEU A 185 -0.95 15.76 2.90
C LEU A 185 0.36 16.55 2.97
N GLU A 186 1.51 15.96 2.63
CA GLU A 186 2.78 16.72 2.50
C GLU A 186 3.12 17.08 1.06
N GLY A 187 2.41 16.53 0.05
CA GLY A 187 2.72 16.77 -1.37
C GLY A 187 4.11 16.29 -1.79
N ARG A 188 4.71 15.38 -1.01
CA ARG A 188 6.09 14.91 -1.19
C ARG A 188 6.22 14.02 -2.43
N TYR A 189 5.22 13.18 -2.67
CA TYR A 189 5.28 12.15 -3.69
C TYR A 189 4.58 12.59 -4.97
N PRO A 190 5.22 12.44 -6.14
CA PRO A 190 4.55 12.63 -7.42
C PRO A 190 3.51 11.52 -7.66
N GLY A 191 2.55 11.78 -8.55
CA GLY A 191 1.54 10.80 -8.93
C GLY A 191 0.57 10.44 -7.80
N VAL A 192 0.39 11.32 -6.81
CA VAL A 192 -0.57 11.11 -5.71
C VAL A 192 -1.81 11.95 -5.93
N LEU A 193 -2.96 11.28 -5.93
CA LEU A 193 -4.29 11.86 -6.06
C LEU A 193 -5.06 11.67 -4.77
N LEU A 194 -5.88 12.65 -4.42
CA LEU A 194 -6.83 12.58 -3.33
C LEU A 194 -8.23 12.64 -3.91
N ILE A 195 -9.10 11.73 -3.48
CA ILE A 195 -10.55 11.89 -3.68
C ILE A 195 -11.19 12.28 -2.36
N ILE A 196 -11.92 13.39 -2.37
CA ILE A 196 -12.43 14.07 -1.18
C ILE A 196 -13.95 14.02 -1.22
N ALA A 197 -14.58 13.62 -0.12
CA ALA A 197 -16.03 13.60 0.06
C ALA A 197 -16.50 14.78 0.92
N ARG A 198 -17.39 15.60 0.38
CA ARG A 198 -18.01 16.74 1.08
C ARG A 198 -19.50 16.47 1.31
N ASP A 199 -20.02 16.95 2.44
CA ASP A 199 -21.46 16.94 2.69
C ASP A 199 -22.18 18.13 2.02
N ALA A 200 -23.50 18.16 2.15
CA ALA A 200 -24.33 19.23 1.60
C ALA A 200 -24.02 20.63 2.19
N ALA A 201 -23.34 20.70 3.33
CA ALA A 201 -22.87 21.95 3.93
C ALA A 201 -21.45 22.33 3.46
N GLY A 202 -20.85 21.56 2.55
CA GLY A 202 -19.52 21.79 1.98
C GLY A 202 -18.37 21.27 2.84
N ARG A 203 -18.64 20.63 3.98
CA ARG A 203 -17.61 20.17 4.91
C ARG A 203 -17.04 18.83 4.48
N VAL A 204 -15.72 18.68 4.48
CA VAL A 204 -15.10 17.37 4.21
C VAL A 204 -15.41 16.37 5.31
N GLN A 205 -15.99 15.23 4.90
CA GLN A 205 -16.33 14.11 5.78
C GLN A 205 -15.31 12.97 5.71
N GLY A 206 -14.61 12.83 4.59
CA GLY A 206 -13.54 11.86 4.39
C GLY A 206 -12.78 12.11 3.09
N PHE A 207 -11.62 11.49 2.96
CA PHE A 207 -10.84 11.47 1.73
C PHE A 207 -10.01 10.19 1.64
N ASP A 208 -9.80 9.70 0.42
CA ASP A 208 -8.93 8.57 0.13
C ASP A 208 -7.73 9.06 -0.67
N ARG A 209 -6.55 8.55 -0.32
CA ARG A 209 -5.28 8.85 -1.00
C ARG A 209 -4.90 7.71 -1.92
N PHE A 210 -4.69 8.00 -3.19
CA PHE A 210 -4.27 7.04 -4.23
C PHE A 210 -2.92 7.44 -4.80
N ALA A 211 -2.06 6.46 -5.07
CA ALA A 211 -0.84 6.63 -5.83
C ALA A 211 -0.97 5.98 -7.20
N THR A 212 -0.39 6.59 -8.23
CA THR A 212 -0.43 6.11 -9.61
C THR A 212 0.88 5.45 -10.03
N ALA A 213 0.82 4.60 -11.05
CA ALA A 213 1.96 4.01 -11.74
C ALA A 213 1.58 3.72 -13.20
N GLY A 214 2.52 3.17 -13.98
CA GLY A 214 2.26 2.72 -15.35
C GLY A 214 1.72 3.83 -16.25
N ASP A 215 2.21 5.06 -16.10
CA ASP A 215 1.75 6.24 -16.83
C ASP A 215 0.25 6.52 -16.66
N GLY A 216 -0.26 6.30 -15.45
CA GLY A 216 -1.67 6.48 -15.13
C GLY A 216 -2.55 5.27 -15.50
N SER A 217 -1.97 4.14 -15.92
CA SER A 217 -2.73 2.91 -16.12
C SER A 217 -3.05 2.15 -14.83
N GLU A 218 -2.30 2.42 -13.75
CA GLU A 218 -2.38 1.71 -12.48
C GLU A 218 -2.66 2.69 -11.33
N TYR A 219 -3.65 2.38 -10.49
CA TYR A 219 -4.01 3.14 -9.30
C TYR A 219 -3.90 2.24 -8.07
N SER A 220 -3.40 2.77 -6.96
CA SER A 220 -3.27 2.02 -5.71
C SER A 220 -3.70 2.86 -4.53
N LEU A 221 -4.72 2.40 -3.80
CA LEU A 221 -5.17 3.03 -2.57
C LEU A 221 -4.06 2.93 -1.53
N ASP A 222 -3.58 4.09 -1.09
CA ASP A 222 -2.60 4.22 -0.02
C ASP A 222 -3.31 4.15 1.34
N VAL A 223 -4.16 5.14 1.62
CA VAL A 223 -4.85 5.24 2.90
C VAL A 223 -6.21 5.94 2.76
N PRO A 224 -7.29 5.36 3.34
CA PRO A 224 -8.56 6.04 3.51
C PRO A 224 -8.62 6.79 4.85
N TRP A 225 -9.21 7.99 4.85
CA TRP A 225 -9.44 8.81 6.04
C TRP A 225 -10.88 9.28 6.11
N ARG A 226 -11.50 9.17 7.29
CA ARG A 226 -12.84 9.70 7.52
C ARG A 226 -13.02 10.23 8.93
N ARG A 227 -13.88 11.25 9.07
CA ARG A 227 -14.30 11.81 10.35
C ARG A 227 -15.11 10.77 11.14
N ARG A 228 -15.07 10.88 12.47
CA ARG A 228 -16.02 10.16 13.33
C ARG A 228 -17.44 10.70 13.07
N GLY A 229 -18.38 9.80 12.80
CA GLY A 229 -19.77 10.18 12.48
C GLY A 229 -20.04 10.43 10.99
N ALA A 230 -19.03 10.30 10.13
CA ALA A 230 -19.19 10.37 8.69
C ALA A 230 -20.27 9.37 8.19
N PRO A 231 -21.14 9.77 7.23
CA PRO A 231 -22.18 8.91 6.68
C PRO A 231 -21.68 7.52 6.26
N ASN A 232 -22.46 6.49 6.57
CA ASN A 232 -22.13 5.12 6.22
C ASN A 232 -22.14 4.92 4.70
N GLY A 233 -21.02 4.47 4.15
CA GLY A 233 -20.84 4.28 2.71
C GLY A 233 -19.84 5.25 2.07
N ILE A 234 -19.19 6.14 2.84
CA ILE A 234 -18.20 7.10 2.30
C ILE A 234 -17.02 6.38 1.66
N ASP A 235 -16.42 5.39 2.34
CA ASP A 235 -15.27 4.66 1.79
C ASP A 235 -15.66 3.96 0.48
N GLU A 236 -16.84 3.30 0.43
CA GLU A 236 -17.37 2.73 -0.80
C GLU A 236 -17.62 3.76 -1.89
N ARG A 237 -18.13 4.94 -1.53
CA ARG A 237 -18.42 6.01 -2.48
C ARG A 237 -17.14 6.57 -3.09
N LEU A 238 -16.14 6.88 -2.28
CA LEU A 238 -14.83 7.38 -2.72
C LEU A 238 -14.14 6.36 -3.64
N SER A 239 -14.19 5.07 -3.28
CA SER A 239 -13.61 4.03 -4.12
C SER A 239 -14.33 3.86 -5.46
N VAL A 240 -15.67 3.86 -5.47
CA VAL A 240 -16.46 3.76 -6.71
C VAL A 240 -16.26 4.96 -7.62
N ASP A 241 -16.26 6.17 -7.06
CA ASP A 241 -16.07 7.40 -7.83
C ASP A 241 -14.63 7.49 -8.36
N MET A 242 -13.62 7.01 -7.61
CA MET A 242 -12.24 6.90 -8.11
C MET A 242 -12.13 5.86 -9.23
N ILE A 243 -12.79 4.69 -9.12
CA ILE A 243 -12.82 3.71 -10.21
C ILE A 243 -13.43 4.32 -11.47
N ALA A 244 -14.54 5.05 -11.34
CA ALA A 244 -15.17 5.73 -12.46
C ALA A 244 -14.22 6.78 -13.07
N ALA A 245 -13.57 7.61 -12.26
CA ALA A 245 -12.60 8.60 -12.76
C ALA A 245 -11.40 7.95 -13.46
N ALA A 246 -10.86 6.88 -12.88
CA ALA A 246 -9.78 6.09 -13.48
C ALA A 246 -10.20 5.48 -14.82
N GLN A 247 -11.44 5.01 -14.94
CA GLN A 247 -12.00 4.49 -16.20
C GLN A 247 -12.07 5.58 -17.28
N HIS A 248 -12.51 6.79 -16.95
CA HIS A 248 -12.52 7.93 -17.88
C HIS A 248 -11.11 8.35 -18.29
N ALA A 249 -10.13 8.19 -17.40
CA ALA A 249 -8.71 8.44 -17.67
C ALA A 249 -8.03 7.30 -18.46
N GLY A 250 -8.74 6.21 -18.79
CA GLY A 250 -8.18 5.07 -19.54
C GLY A 250 -7.33 4.12 -18.70
N ALA A 251 -7.49 4.13 -17.38
CA ALA A 251 -6.77 3.22 -16.49
C ALA A 251 -7.20 1.77 -16.70
N GLN A 252 -6.28 0.84 -16.41
CA GLN A 252 -6.51 -0.60 -16.53
C GLN A 252 -6.85 -1.23 -15.19
N ARG A 253 -6.17 -0.82 -14.12
CA ARG A 253 -6.26 -1.48 -12.82
C ARG A 253 -6.32 -0.48 -11.67
N LEU A 254 -7.09 -0.83 -10.65
CA LEU A 254 -7.15 -0.10 -9.40
C LEU A 254 -7.08 -1.09 -8.23
N SER A 255 -6.02 -0.99 -7.44
CA SER A 255 -5.82 -1.76 -6.22
C SER A 255 -6.39 -1.03 -5.02
N LEU A 256 -7.20 -1.73 -4.21
CA LEU A 256 -7.82 -1.17 -3.01
C LEU A 256 -7.01 -1.44 -1.74
N ALA A 257 -6.30 -2.55 -1.66
CA ALA A 257 -5.38 -2.85 -0.56
C ALA A 257 -4.78 -4.25 -0.75
N PHE A 258 -3.79 -4.52 0.09
CA PHE A 258 -3.39 -5.87 0.44
C PHE A 258 -4.35 -6.48 1.48
N ALA A 259 -5.02 -7.57 1.12
CA ALA A 259 -5.80 -8.39 2.03
C ALA A 259 -4.90 -9.46 2.67
N ALA A 260 -4.55 -9.27 3.95
CA ALA A 260 -3.76 -10.25 4.68
C ALA A 260 -4.57 -11.54 4.92
N PHE A 261 -4.04 -12.67 4.43
CA PHE A 261 -4.52 -14.04 4.68
C PHE A 261 -6.05 -14.26 4.54
N PRO A 262 -6.67 -13.97 3.38
CA PRO A 262 -8.11 -14.18 3.20
C PRO A 262 -8.53 -15.64 3.43
N GLU A 263 -7.66 -16.61 3.12
CA GLU A 263 -7.95 -18.05 3.29
C GLU A 263 -8.14 -18.46 4.76
N ILE A 264 -7.51 -17.75 5.71
CA ILE A 264 -7.67 -18.03 7.15
C ILE A 264 -9.05 -17.63 7.66
N PHE A 265 -9.72 -16.69 6.99
CA PHE A 265 -11.10 -16.28 7.30
C PHE A 265 -12.16 -17.20 6.67
N ASP A 266 -11.79 -18.06 5.73
CA ASP A 266 -12.73 -18.97 5.03
C ASP A 266 -12.64 -20.44 5.52
N GLU A 267 -11.54 -20.90 6.15
CA GLU A 267 -11.35 -22.33 6.48
C GLU A 267 -11.59 -22.75 7.96
N ARG A 268 -12.24 -23.91 8.14
CA ARG A 268 -12.55 -24.56 9.44
C ARG A 268 -11.47 -25.51 9.99
N HIS A 269 -10.36 -25.75 9.30
CA HIS A 269 -9.34 -26.73 9.73
C HIS A 269 -7.94 -26.10 9.81
N ARG A 270 -7.40 -25.98 11.03
CA ARG A 270 -6.16 -25.24 11.31
C ARG A 270 -4.93 -26.16 11.41
N SER A 271 -3.91 -25.90 10.59
CA SER A 271 -2.56 -26.46 10.72
C SER A 271 -1.71 -25.68 11.75
N ARG A 272 -0.57 -26.26 12.19
CA ARG A 272 0.33 -25.63 13.17
C ARG A 272 0.94 -24.29 12.69
N LEU A 273 1.17 -24.12 11.39
CA LEU A 273 1.61 -22.86 10.78
C LEU A 273 0.51 -21.79 10.85
N GLN A 274 -0.74 -22.17 10.58
CA GLN A 274 -1.89 -21.26 10.67
C GLN A 274 -2.13 -20.76 12.11
N HIS A 275 -1.71 -21.51 13.14
CA HIS A 275 -1.79 -21.05 14.54
C HIS A 275 -0.81 -19.92 14.86
N VAL A 276 0.43 -19.97 14.33
CA VAL A 276 1.41 -18.87 14.47
C VAL A 276 0.92 -17.62 13.71
N PHE A 277 0.33 -17.80 12.52
CA PHE A 277 -0.29 -16.69 11.78
C PHE A 277 -1.51 -16.13 12.47
N TYR A 278 -2.34 -16.95 13.09
CA TYR A 278 -3.48 -16.50 13.90
C TYR A 278 -3.02 -15.61 15.07
N LEU A 279 -1.90 -15.97 15.71
CA LEU A 279 -1.27 -15.16 16.77
C LEU A 279 -0.75 -13.81 16.22
N LEU A 280 -0.13 -13.83 15.02
CA LEU A 280 0.31 -12.61 14.34
C LEU A 280 -0.85 -11.72 13.92
N ILE A 281 -1.94 -12.29 13.41
CA ILE A 281 -3.18 -11.57 13.09
C ILE A 281 -3.72 -10.88 14.34
N HIS A 282 -3.77 -11.56 15.50
CA HIS A 282 -4.22 -10.94 16.75
C HIS A 282 -3.28 -9.83 17.25
N LEU A 283 -1.97 -9.98 17.02
CA LEU A 283 -0.99 -8.93 17.33
C LEU A 283 -1.14 -7.70 16.42
N LEU A 284 -1.57 -7.92 15.16
CA LEU A 284 -1.71 -6.89 14.13
C LEU A 284 -3.13 -6.31 14.02
N ASP A 285 -4.14 -6.96 14.57
CA ASP A 285 -5.53 -6.53 14.49
C ASP A 285 -5.80 -5.16 15.14
N PRO A 286 -5.18 -4.80 16.29
CA PRO A 286 -5.23 -3.43 16.81
C PRO A 286 -4.60 -2.39 15.88
N LEU A 287 -3.68 -2.80 15.00
CA LEU A 287 -2.89 -1.93 14.15
C LEU A 287 -3.53 -1.66 12.78
N ILE A 288 -4.24 -2.65 12.21
CA ILE A 288 -4.80 -2.57 10.84
C ILE A 288 -6.32 -2.83 10.81
N SER A 289 -6.89 -3.43 11.85
CA SER A 289 -8.31 -3.85 11.88
C SER A 289 -8.67 -4.71 10.67
N LEU A 290 -7.92 -5.81 10.58
CA LEU A 290 -7.86 -6.71 9.42
C LEU A 290 -9.26 -7.22 9.03
N GLU A 291 -10.11 -7.49 10.02
CA GLU A 291 -11.46 -8.00 9.75
C GLU A 291 -12.36 -6.95 9.09
N SER A 292 -12.28 -5.68 9.52
CA SER A 292 -13.04 -4.58 8.92
C SER A 292 -12.55 -4.30 7.50
N LEU A 293 -11.24 -4.31 7.30
CA LEU A 293 -10.61 -4.15 5.99
C LEU A 293 -11.05 -5.28 5.05
N TYR A 294 -10.97 -6.54 5.48
CA TYR A 294 -11.40 -7.69 4.70
C TYR A 294 -12.89 -7.61 4.32
N ARG A 295 -13.77 -7.25 5.27
CA ARG A 295 -15.21 -7.06 5.01
C ARG A 295 -15.49 -5.95 4.00
N TYR A 296 -14.69 -4.89 4.00
CA TYR A 296 -14.77 -3.83 2.99
C TYR A 296 -14.31 -4.34 1.62
N LEU A 297 -13.13 -4.93 1.53
CA LEU A 297 -12.54 -5.40 0.26
C LEU A 297 -13.41 -6.46 -0.45
N ARG A 298 -14.03 -7.38 0.31
CA ARG A 298 -14.95 -8.39 -0.25
C ARG A 298 -16.14 -7.79 -1.02
N LYS A 299 -16.51 -6.53 -0.79
CA LYS A 299 -17.64 -5.87 -1.49
C LYS A 299 -17.36 -5.68 -2.98
N PHE A 300 -16.08 -5.64 -3.36
CA PHE A 300 -15.63 -5.41 -4.74
C PHE A 300 -15.41 -6.70 -5.53
N HIS A 301 -15.36 -7.87 -4.87
CA HIS A 301 -15.22 -9.19 -5.51
C HIS A 301 -14.01 -9.28 -6.46
N ALA A 302 -12.89 -8.70 -6.03
CA ALA A 302 -11.71 -8.46 -6.87
C ALA A 302 -10.41 -8.99 -6.23
N LEU A 303 -10.48 -10.16 -5.58
CA LEU A 303 -9.29 -10.83 -5.04
C LEU A 303 -8.40 -11.32 -6.19
N ASP A 304 -7.12 -10.99 -6.13
CA ASP A 304 -6.17 -11.27 -7.20
C ASP A 304 -4.97 -12.13 -6.72
N GLU A 305 -3.79 -11.93 -7.33
CA GLU A 305 -2.54 -12.65 -7.06
C GLU A 305 -2.15 -12.69 -5.57
N ARG A 306 -1.47 -13.77 -5.20
CA ARG A 306 -0.88 -13.92 -3.86
C ARG A 306 0.38 -13.10 -3.74
N ARG A 307 0.60 -12.54 -2.55
CA ARG A 307 1.89 -12.00 -2.14
C ARG A 307 2.57 -12.91 -1.13
N TYR A 308 3.89 -12.96 -1.22
CA TYR A 308 4.73 -13.85 -0.44
C TYR A 308 5.78 -13.07 0.34
N ALA A 309 6.08 -13.54 1.55
CA ALA A 309 7.32 -13.23 2.24
C ALA A 309 8.33 -14.33 1.93
N LEU A 310 9.52 -13.95 1.45
CA LEU A 310 10.63 -14.85 1.19
C LEU A 310 11.58 -14.82 2.37
N VAL A 311 11.63 -15.93 3.12
CA VAL A 311 12.29 -15.99 4.43
C VAL A 311 13.26 -17.15 4.54
N SER A 312 14.32 -16.98 5.34
CA SER A 312 15.19 -18.09 5.73
C SER A 312 14.66 -18.75 7.01
N LEU A 313 14.32 -20.04 6.92
CA LEU A 313 13.73 -20.80 8.04
C LEU A 313 14.63 -20.88 9.30
N THR A 314 15.93 -20.71 9.14
CA THR A 314 16.89 -20.75 10.26
C THR A 314 16.78 -19.55 11.20
N GLN A 315 16.12 -18.46 10.78
CA GLN A 315 16.08 -17.20 11.51
C GLN A 315 14.72 -16.52 11.47
N VAL A 316 13.65 -17.33 11.53
CA VAL A 316 12.27 -16.82 11.47
C VAL A 316 12.00 -15.82 12.59
N VAL A 317 12.43 -16.07 13.82
CA VAL A 317 12.16 -15.19 14.98
C VAL A 317 12.78 -13.79 14.84
N PRO A 318 14.10 -13.62 14.65
CA PRO A 318 14.67 -12.28 14.48
C PRO A 318 14.16 -11.59 13.20
N LEU A 319 13.92 -12.35 12.13
CA LEU A 319 13.35 -11.79 10.91
C LEU A 319 11.92 -11.28 11.13
N LEU A 320 11.08 -12.00 11.87
CA LEU A 320 9.73 -11.57 12.23
C LEU A 320 9.78 -10.23 12.99
N VAL A 321 10.67 -10.11 13.97
CA VAL A 321 10.89 -8.84 14.69
C VAL A 321 11.28 -7.74 13.71
N VAL A 322 12.19 -8.00 12.77
CA VAL A 322 12.58 -7.03 11.75
C VAL A 322 11.40 -6.63 10.86
N LEU A 323 10.66 -7.58 10.29
CA LEU A 323 9.52 -7.30 9.41
C LEU A 323 8.43 -6.50 10.12
N LEU A 324 8.04 -6.93 11.32
CA LEU A 324 7.07 -6.20 12.14
C LEU A 324 7.57 -4.81 12.51
N SER A 325 8.87 -4.69 12.80
CA SER A 325 9.48 -3.40 13.16
C SER A 325 9.56 -2.42 11.99
N LEU A 326 9.63 -2.92 10.75
CA LEU A 326 9.66 -2.10 9.54
C LEU A 326 8.25 -1.65 9.17
N GLU A 327 7.27 -2.55 9.21
CA GLU A 327 5.92 -2.27 8.76
C GLU A 327 5.07 -1.55 9.82
N PHE A 328 5.26 -1.83 11.12
CA PHE A 328 4.28 -1.39 12.13
C PHE A 328 4.80 -0.40 13.17
N ILE A 329 6.10 -0.17 13.26
CA ILE A 329 6.62 0.82 14.21
C ILE A 329 6.14 2.21 13.79
N PRO A 330 5.43 2.94 14.68
CA PRO A 330 4.95 4.26 14.37
C PRO A 330 6.12 5.24 14.20
N ARG A 331 6.04 6.05 13.16
CA ARG A 331 6.90 7.23 12.93
C ARG A 331 6.05 8.47 13.17
N ARG A 332 6.59 9.49 13.84
CA ARG A 332 5.85 10.75 14.04
C ARG A 332 5.60 11.45 12.70
N ARG A 333 4.38 11.98 12.52
CA ARG A 333 3.96 12.71 11.32
C ARG A 333 4.30 14.19 11.43
N ARG A 334 4.96 14.77 10.42
CA ARG A 334 5.44 16.18 10.44
C ARG A 334 4.31 17.21 10.35
N VAL A 335 3.24 16.90 9.61
CA VAL A 335 2.06 17.79 9.48
C VAL A 335 1.44 18.14 10.84
N VAL A 336 1.51 17.22 11.82
CA VAL A 336 1.02 17.45 13.18
C VAL A 336 1.95 18.37 13.99
N GLU A 337 3.25 18.42 13.68
CA GLU A 337 4.20 19.32 14.35
C GLU A 337 4.01 20.78 13.93
N ALA A 338 3.74 21.03 12.64
CA ALA A 338 3.53 22.37 12.10
C ALA A 338 2.27 23.06 12.69
N LEU A 339 1.23 22.28 13.02
CA LEU A 339 0.02 22.82 13.68
C LEU A 339 0.25 23.17 15.16
N HIS A 340 1.05 22.39 15.89
CA HIS A 340 1.38 22.74 17.29
C HIS A 340 2.25 24.00 17.33
N GLN A 341 3.23 24.12 16.42
CA GLN A 341 4.05 25.33 16.32
C GLN A 341 3.26 26.58 15.94
N ARG A 342 2.10 26.46 15.28
CA ARG A 342 1.20 27.59 14.98
C ARG A 342 0.17 27.88 16.09
N ALA A 343 -0.05 26.95 17.02
CA ALA A 343 -0.99 27.13 18.12
C ALA A 343 -0.32 27.69 19.40
N ASP A 344 1.01 27.64 19.46
CA ASP A 344 1.83 28.18 20.56
C ASP A 344 2.31 29.64 20.32
N PHE A 345 1.80 30.30 19.27
CA PHE A 345 1.92 31.74 18.99
C PHE A 345 0.53 32.36 18.88
#